data_AF-A0A7J7RUR2-F1
#
_entry.id   AF-A0A7J7RUR2-F1
#
_cell.length_a   1.000
_cell.length_b   1.000
_cell.length_c   1.000
_cell.angle_alpha   90.00
_cell.angle_beta   90.00
_cell.angle_gamma   90.00
#
_symmetry.space_group_name_H-M   'P 1'
#
loop_
_entity.id
_entity.type
_entity.pdbx_description
1 polymer ?
#
loop_
_entity_poly.entity_id
_entity_poly.type
_entity_poly.pdbx_seq_one_letter_code
_entity_poly.pdbx_strand_id
1 'polypeptide(L)'
;MSAGAVAVLLSCLSCCGSAVWRYYASSRNYRIFSTRSTITLEYEGTLFSEWSVPGTCSLKNKRSPKTELRCSSPGIQTIRPIVTGPDLEEERYLFVGSSNTCFMWYHRVIPFHQNLTQIIKIWVYDPENADPNELLWNAVVPSLKSFC
;
A
#
# COMPACT_ATOMS: atom_id res chain seq x y z
N MET A 1 -30.21 -29.14 13.26
CA MET A 1 -28.75 -29.01 13.43
C MET A 1 -28.51 -28.51 14.84
N SER A 2 -27.72 -29.20 15.67
CA SER A 2 -27.56 -28.82 17.09
C SER A 2 -26.66 -27.59 17.24
N ALA A 3 -26.94 -26.76 18.24
CA ALA A 3 -26.14 -25.55 18.53
C ALA A 3 -24.66 -25.88 18.80
N GLY A 4 -24.37 -27.08 19.32
CA GLY A 4 -23.00 -27.56 19.53
C GLY A 4 -22.21 -27.77 18.23
N ALA A 5 -22.86 -28.25 17.16
CA ALA A 5 -22.19 -28.42 15.86
C ALA A 5 -21.84 -27.07 15.22
N VAL A 6 -22.71 -26.06 15.38
CA VAL A 6 -22.49 -24.70 14.89
C VAL A 6 -21.36 -24.00 15.67
N ALA A 7 -21.30 -24.20 16.99
CA ALA A 7 -20.24 -23.63 17.83
C ALA A 7 -18.85 -24.22 17.51
N VAL A 8 -18.76 -25.52 17.23
CA VAL A 8 -17.50 -26.16 16.82
C VAL A 8 -17.05 -25.68 15.43
N LEU A 9 -17.97 -25.54 14.48
CA LEU A 9 -17.68 -24.97 13.15
C LEU A 9 -17.19 -23.51 13.24
N LEU A 10 -17.85 -22.68 14.05
CA LEU A 10 -17.44 -21.28 14.27
C LEU A 10 -16.09 -21.17 14.99
N SER A 11 -15.80 -22.07 15.93
CA SER A 11 -14.50 -22.14 16.62
C SER A 11 -13.37 -22.60 15.69
N CYS A 12 -13.62 -23.59 14.82
CA CYS A 12 -12.65 -24.03 13.81
C CYS A 12 -12.38 -22.97 12.73
N LEU A 13 -13.38 -22.16 12.35
CA LEU A 13 -13.19 -21.05 11.42
C LEU A 13 -12.42 -19.88 12.04
N SER A 14 -12.51 -19.71 13.36
CA SER A 14 -11.74 -18.71 14.12
C SER A 14 -10.25 -19.08 14.27
N CYS A 15 -9.94 -20.38 14.38
CA CYS A 15 -8.57 -20.86 14.63
C CYS A 15 -7.67 -20.87 13.37
N CYS A 16 -8.25 -20.72 12.17
CA CYS A 16 -7.52 -20.67 10.90
C CYS A 16 -7.32 -19.23 10.39
N GLY A 17 -7.39 -18.23 11.27
CA GLY A 17 -6.91 -16.89 10.96
C GLY A 17 -5.38 -16.90 10.90
N SER A 18 -4.81 -17.42 9.81
CA SER A 18 -3.43 -17.11 9.42
C SER A 18 -3.27 -15.59 9.55
N ALA A 19 -2.27 -15.10 10.29
CA ALA A 19 -2.19 -13.68 10.56
C ALA A 19 -1.72 -12.95 9.31
N VAL A 20 -2.66 -12.58 8.44
CA VAL A 20 -2.35 -12.02 7.13
C VAL A 20 -1.85 -10.59 7.31
N TRP A 21 -0.60 -10.35 6.92
CA TRP A 21 -0.11 -8.98 6.79
C TRP A 21 -0.30 -8.44 5.36
N ARG A 22 -0.37 -7.12 5.25
CA ARG A 22 -0.68 -6.38 4.02
C ARG A 22 0.31 -5.25 3.82
N TYR A 23 0.48 -4.85 2.57
CA TYR A 23 1.24 -3.66 2.21
C TYR A 23 0.51 -2.88 1.11
N TYR A 24 0.56 -1.56 1.18
CA TYR A 24 -0.07 -0.66 0.19
C TYR A 24 0.62 0.70 0.19
N ALA A 25 0.39 1.48 -0.85
CA ALA A 25 0.81 2.89 -0.94
C ALA A 25 -0.43 3.77 -1.14
N SER A 26 -0.29 5.08 -0.90
CA SER A 26 -1.37 6.06 -1.07
C SER A 26 -1.88 6.14 -2.51
N SER A 27 -1.00 5.87 -3.50
CA SER A 27 -1.37 5.94 -4.90
C SER A 27 -2.18 4.72 -5.35
N ARG A 28 -3.23 4.94 -6.15
CA ARG A 28 -4.02 3.87 -6.79
C ARG A 28 -3.21 3.01 -7.75
N ASN A 29 -2.00 3.41 -8.15
CA ASN A 29 -1.13 2.62 -8.99
C ASN A 29 -0.32 1.65 -8.11
N TYR A 30 -0.99 0.60 -7.66
CA TYR A 30 -0.48 -0.43 -6.73
C TYR A 30 0.68 -1.29 -7.28
N ARG A 31 1.21 -0.99 -8.47
CA ARG A 31 2.11 -1.90 -9.20
C ARG A 31 3.60 -1.55 -9.12
N ILE A 32 3.96 -0.34 -8.69
CA ILE A 32 5.38 0.07 -8.73
C ILE A 32 5.71 0.88 -7.48
N PHE A 33 6.25 0.22 -6.46
CA PHE A 33 6.94 0.94 -5.39
C PHE A 33 8.23 1.51 -5.92
N SER A 34 8.60 2.67 -5.41
CA SER A 34 9.86 3.32 -5.75
C SER A 34 10.61 3.78 -4.51
N THR A 35 11.84 4.22 -4.70
CA THR A 35 12.66 4.82 -3.63
C THR A 35 12.03 6.07 -3.00
N ARG A 36 10.96 6.63 -3.60
CA ARG A 36 10.21 7.77 -3.09
C ARG A 36 8.89 7.39 -2.43
N SER A 37 8.42 6.16 -2.62
CA SER A 37 7.11 5.73 -2.17
C SER A 37 7.07 5.54 -0.66
N THR A 38 6.03 6.04 -0.01
CA THR A 38 5.70 5.63 1.37
C THR A 38 4.84 4.37 1.32
N ILE A 39 5.42 3.25 1.76
CA ILE A 39 4.73 1.95 1.79
C ILE A 39 4.18 1.76 3.20
N THR A 40 2.87 1.60 3.34
CA THR A 40 2.25 1.23 4.62
C THR A 40 2.30 -0.28 4.77
N LEU A 41 2.82 -0.75 5.91
CA LEU A 41 2.75 -2.13 6.35
C LEU A 41 1.69 -2.26 7.44
N GLU A 42 0.87 -3.30 7.36
CA GLU A 42 -0.21 -3.56 8.30
C GLU A 42 -0.29 -5.05 8.61
N TYR A 43 -0.06 -5.39 9.86
CA TYR A 43 -0.19 -6.75 10.39
C TYR A 43 -1.54 -6.92 11.09
N GLU A 44 -2.28 -7.96 10.72
CA GLU A 44 -3.56 -8.32 11.32
C GLU A 44 -3.37 -9.50 12.28
N GLY A 45 -3.28 -9.22 13.59
CA GLY A 45 -3.15 -10.25 14.62
C GLY A 45 -2.61 -9.71 15.95
N THR A 46 -2.60 -10.56 16.98
CA THR A 46 -2.18 -10.19 18.35
C THR A 46 -0.75 -10.58 18.70
N LEU A 47 -0.13 -11.46 17.90
CA LEU A 47 1.20 -12.00 18.17
C LEU A 47 2.35 -11.15 17.60
N PHE A 48 2.06 -9.95 17.09
CA PHE A 48 3.04 -9.07 16.48
C PHE A 48 4.11 -8.62 17.49
N SER A 49 5.39 -8.73 17.11
CA SER A 49 6.51 -8.22 17.89
C SER A 49 7.16 -7.02 17.21
N GLU A 50 7.70 -7.21 16.01
CA GLU A 50 8.38 -6.17 15.26
C GLU A 50 8.51 -6.50 13.77
N TRP A 51 8.81 -5.52 12.95
CA TRP A 51 9.10 -5.73 11.52
C TRP A 51 10.57 -6.01 11.27
N SER A 52 10.87 -7.04 10.50
CA SER A 52 12.20 -7.29 9.93
C SER A 52 12.27 -6.70 8.52
N VAL A 53 13.19 -5.75 8.32
CA VAL A 53 13.42 -5.07 7.04
C VAL A 53 14.92 -4.97 6.77
N PRO A 54 15.36 -4.90 5.51
CA PRO A 54 16.77 -4.75 5.16
C PRO A 54 17.26 -3.34 5.52
N GLY A 55 18.57 -3.17 5.72
CA GLY A 55 19.17 -1.87 6.06
C GLY A 55 19.02 -0.79 4.98
N THR A 56 18.63 -1.19 3.77
CA THR A 56 18.24 -0.32 2.65
C THR A 56 16.87 0.35 2.84
N CYS A 57 16.10 -0.06 3.86
CA CYS A 57 14.80 0.50 4.17
C CYS A 57 14.71 0.96 5.63
N SER A 58 13.93 2.00 5.89
CA SER A 58 13.66 2.56 7.20
C SER A 58 12.18 2.46 7.53
N LEU A 59 11.91 2.18 8.81
CA LEU A 59 10.56 2.11 9.37
C LEU A 59 10.35 3.30 10.30
N LYS A 60 9.15 3.89 10.24
CA LYS A 60 8.76 4.96 11.18
C LYS A 60 8.66 4.45 12.61
N ASN A 61 8.04 3.29 12.79
CA ASN A 61 8.03 2.57 14.06
C ASN A 61 8.09 1.05 13.82
N LYS A 62 9.20 0.42 14.21
CA LYS A 62 9.44 -1.01 14.00
C LYS A 62 8.51 -1.91 14.82
N ARG A 63 8.01 -1.43 15.97
CA ARG A 63 7.18 -2.19 16.93
C ARG A 63 5.68 -1.90 16.80
N SER A 64 5.28 -1.10 15.83
CA SER A 64 3.86 -0.87 15.54
C SER A 64 3.37 -1.88 14.49
N PRO A 65 2.26 -2.61 14.72
CA PRO A 65 1.64 -3.48 13.72
C PRO A 65 1.25 -2.73 12.44
N LYS A 66 0.99 -1.42 12.56
CA LYS A 66 0.75 -0.51 11.43
C LYS A 66 1.84 0.55 11.38
N THR A 67 2.59 0.60 10.29
CA THR A 67 3.78 1.48 10.18
C THR A 67 4.08 1.85 8.74
N GLU A 68 4.88 2.90 8.57
CA GLU A 68 5.35 3.38 7.27
C GLU A 68 6.79 2.88 7.03
N LEU A 69 7.02 2.34 5.84
CA LEU A 69 8.29 1.86 5.31
C LEU A 69 8.73 2.75 4.15
N ARG A 70 10.01 3.16 4.15
CA ARG A 70 10.66 3.87 3.04
C ARG A 70 11.96 3.18 2.67
N CYS A 71 12.19 2.94 1.39
CA CYS A 71 13.41 2.28 0.93
C CYS A 71 14.27 3.28 0.14
N SER A 72 15.54 3.43 0.52
CA SER A 72 16.45 4.38 -0.14
C SER A 72 17.13 3.79 -1.37
N SER A 73 17.22 2.46 -1.44
CA SER A 73 17.91 1.75 -2.52
C SER A 73 16.93 0.97 -3.39
N PRO A 74 17.08 1.01 -4.73
CA PRO A 74 16.28 0.18 -5.62
C PRO A 74 16.69 -1.30 -5.51
N GLY A 75 15.78 -2.20 -5.88
CA GLY A 75 15.98 -3.64 -5.85
C GLY A 75 14.85 -4.39 -5.14
N ILE A 76 15.05 -5.68 -4.94
CA ILE A 76 14.12 -6.53 -4.20
C ILE A 76 14.43 -6.41 -2.71
N GLN A 77 13.41 -6.07 -1.92
CA GLN A 77 13.49 -5.88 -0.48
C GLN A 77 12.70 -6.99 0.23
N THR A 78 13.37 -7.75 1.09
CA THR A 78 12.74 -8.85 1.85
C THR A 78 12.17 -8.32 3.16
N ILE A 79 10.86 -8.43 3.33
CA ILE A 79 10.14 -7.88 4.50
C ILE A 79 9.32 -8.99 5.14
N ARG A 80 9.35 -9.06 6.47
CA ARG A 80 8.52 -10.00 7.23
C ARG A 80 8.17 -9.43 8.61
N PRO A 81 6.97 -9.72 9.14
CA PRO A 81 6.69 -9.50 10.55
C PRO A 81 7.39 -10.59 11.39
N ILE A 82 7.90 -10.20 12.54
CA ILE A 82 8.38 -11.09 13.60
C ILE A 82 7.25 -11.21 14.61
N VAL A 83 6.87 -12.45 14.92
CA VAL A 83 5.77 -12.77 15.84
C VAL A 83 6.27 -13.61 17.01
N THR A 84 5.67 -13.45 18.20
CA THR A 84 6.03 -14.19 19.43
C THR A 84 5.29 -15.52 19.55
N GLY A 85 5.18 -16.27 18.46
CA GLY A 85 4.47 -17.55 18.39
C GLY A 85 5.24 -18.63 17.62
N PRO A 86 4.76 -19.89 17.64
CA PRO A 86 5.35 -20.98 16.86
C PRO A 86 5.14 -20.80 15.35
N ASP A 87 4.12 -20.03 14.97
CA ASP A 87 3.79 -19.77 13.57
C ASP A 87 4.76 -18.73 12.99
N LEU A 88 5.54 -19.16 12.01
CA LEU A 88 6.35 -18.25 11.22
C LEU A 88 5.47 -17.65 10.13
N GLU A 89 5.33 -16.32 10.18
CA GLU A 89 4.68 -15.58 9.11
C GLU A 89 5.54 -15.53 7.86
N GLU A 90 4.86 -15.53 6.71
CA GLU A 90 5.50 -15.55 5.40
C GLU A 90 6.29 -14.25 5.14
N GLU A 91 7.53 -14.39 4.69
CA GLU A 91 8.31 -13.28 4.16
C GLU A 91 7.85 -12.91 2.75
N ARG A 92 7.85 -11.62 2.43
CA ARG A 92 7.49 -11.15 1.09
C ARG A 92 8.59 -10.30 0.49
N TYR A 93 8.68 -10.39 -0.83
CA TYR A 93 9.68 -9.74 -1.64
C TYR A 93 9.03 -8.54 -2.34
N LEU A 94 9.36 -7.33 -1.90
CA LEU A 94 8.87 -6.10 -2.52
C LEU A 94 9.90 -5.58 -3.52
N PHE A 95 9.50 -5.45 -4.78
CA PHE A 95 10.33 -4.75 -5.76
C PHE A 95 10.20 -3.24 -5.60
N VAL A 96 11.32 -2.56 -5.39
CA VAL A 96 11.44 -1.11 -5.30
C VAL A 96 12.23 -0.60 -6.49
N GLY A 97 11.59 0.15 -7.38
CA GLY A 97 12.25 0.79 -8.52
C GLY A 97 13.03 2.05 -8.13
N SER A 98 14.05 2.41 -8.90
CA SER A 98 14.65 3.74 -8.78
C SER A 98 13.69 4.77 -9.37
N SER A 99 13.29 5.78 -8.59
CA SER A 99 12.49 6.88 -9.13
C SER A 99 13.19 8.23 -8.97
N ASN A 100 13.40 8.87 -10.11
CA ASN A 100 13.76 10.28 -10.21
C ASN A 100 12.52 11.16 -10.44
N THR A 101 11.35 10.55 -10.64
CA THR A 101 10.09 11.24 -10.93
C THR A 101 9.27 11.37 -9.64
N CYS A 102 8.98 12.60 -9.25
CA CYS A 102 8.13 12.89 -8.10
C CYS A 102 6.65 12.78 -8.42
N PHE A 103 6.30 12.95 -9.71
CA PHE A 103 4.94 13.14 -10.13
C PHE A 103 4.44 11.90 -10.87
N MET A 104 3.21 11.53 -10.56
CA MET A 104 2.42 10.59 -11.33
C MET A 104 1.47 11.38 -12.21
N TRP A 105 0.99 10.74 -13.27
CA TRP A 105 0.00 11.36 -14.13
C TRP A 105 -1.06 10.38 -14.59
N TYR A 106 -2.24 10.90 -14.88
CA TYR A 106 -3.31 10.18 -15.55
C TYR A 106 -3.97 11.11 -16.57
N HIS A 107 -4.76 10.56 -17.47
CA HIS A 107 -5.53 11.36 -18.42
C HIS A 107 -7.02 11.06 -18.30
N ARG A 108 -7.85 12.07 -18.59
CA ARG A 108 -9.29 11.95 -18.76
C ARG A 108 -9.67 12.43 -20.15
N VAL A 109 -10.50 11.66 -20.84
CA VAL A 109 -11.01 12.02 -22.16
C VAL A 109 -12.46 12.46 -22.04
N ILE A 110 -12.77 13.65 -22.56
CA ILE A 110 -14.12 14.18 -22.63
C ILE A 110 -14.53 14.21 -24.12
N PRO A 111 -15.36 13.25 -24.57
CA PRO A 111 -15.76 13.16 -25.98
C PRO A 111 -16.89 14.13 -26.33
N PHE A 112 -16.76 14.83 -27.46
CA PHE A 112 -17.78 15.69 -28.06
C PHE A 112 -18.28 15.05 -29.36
N HIS A 113 -19.26 14.15 -29.22
CA HIS A 113 -19.81 13.35 -30.32
C HIS A 113 -20.39 14.20 -31.45
N GLN A 114 -21.00 15.35 -31.14
CA GLN A 114 -21.62 16.23 -32.13
C GLN A 114 -20.63 16.80 -33.16
N ASN A 115 -19.39 17.06 -32.72
CA ASN A 115 -18.35 17.67 -33.55
C ASN A 115 -17.19 16.70 -33.83
N LEU A 116 -17.35 15.39 -33.51
CA LEU A 116 -16.31 14.36 -33.62
C LEU A 116 -14.96 14.77 -33.00
N THR A 117 -14.99 15.56 -31.91
CA THR A 117 -13.81 16.07 -31.22
C THR A 117 -13.71 15.49 -29.82
N GLN A 118 -12.53 15.61 -29.20
CA GLN A 118 -12.30 15.17 -27.83
C GLN A 118 -11.35 16.14 -27.12
N ILE A 119 -11.60 16.36 -25.83
CA ILE A 119 -10.66 17.08 -24.96
C ILE A 119 -9.93 16.03 -24.11
N ILE A 120 -8.61 15.99 -24.23
CA ILE A 120 -7.74 15.19 -23.37
C ILE A 120 -7.23 16.11 -22.25
N LYS A 121 -7.58 15.79 -21.01
CA LYS A 121 -7.03 16.46 -19.82
C LYS A 121 -5.97 15.56 -19.20
N ILE A 122 -4.73 16.02 -19.17
CA ILE A 122 -3.63 15.36 -18.47
C ILE A 122 -3.58 15.94 -17.06
N TRP A 123 -3.63 15.07 -16.06
CA TRP A 123 -3.50 15.44 -14.66
C TRP A 123 -2.15 14.98 -14.16
N VAL A 124 -1.39 15.90 -13.56
CA VAL A 124 -0.08 15.61 -12.96
C VAL A 124 -0.21 15.91 -11.47
N TYR A 125 0.15 14.95 -10.63
CA TYR A 125 0.01 15.07 -9.18
C TYR A 125 1.16 14.37 -8.47
N ASP A 126 1.47 14.85 -7.27
CA ASP A 126 2.43 14.20 -6.37
C ASP A 126 1.70 13.16 -5.51
N PRO A 127 1.92 11.85 -5.68
CA PRO A 127 1.20 10.81 -4.94
C PRO A 127 1.47 10.83 -3.42
N GLU A 128 2.55 11.45 -2.95
CA GLU A 128 2.91 11.48 -1.53
C GLU A 128 2.29 12.67 -0.79
N ASN A 129 2.00 13.76 -1.50
CA ASN A 129 1.41 14.98 -0.93
C ASN A 129 0.02 15.34 -1.48
N ALA A 130 -0.47 14.61 -2.49
CA ALA A 130 -1.76 14.85 -3.12
C ALA A 130 -2.92 14.74 -2.14
N ASP A 131 -3.94 15.57 -2.38
CA ASP A 131 -5.17 15.47 -1.61
C ASP A 131 -5.94 14.18 -1.95
N PRO A 132 -6.83 13.72 -1.07
CA PRO A 132 -7.59 12.49 -1.32
C PRO A 132 -8.38 12.50 -2.64
N ASN A 133 -8.88 13.65 -3.12
CA ASN A 133 -9.60 13.70 -4.38
C ASN A 133 -8.65 13.56 -5.57
N GLU A 134 -7.43 14.08 -5.51
CA GLU A 134 -6.39 13.83 -6.52
C GLU A 134 -6.00 12.35 -6.57
N LEU A 135 -5.80 11.71 -5.41
CA LEU A 135 -5.48 10.27 -5.33
C LEU A 135 -6.62 9.39 -5.87
N LEU A 136 -7.87 9.79 -5.64
CA LEU A 136 -9.07 9.13 -6.16
C LEU A 136 -9.44 9.53 -7.59
N TRP A 137 -8.64 10.42 -8.20
CA TRP A 137 -8.82 11.04 -9.51
C TRP A 137 -10.06 11.92 -9.66
N ASN A 138 -10.75 12.25 -8.58
CA ASN A 138 -11.98 13.06 -8.56
C ASN A 138 -11.73 14.57 -8.48
N ALA A 139 -10.48 15.01 -8.35
CA ALA A 139 -10.13 16.41 -8.29
C ALA A 139 -10.57 17.17 -9.57
N VAL A 140 -11.14 18.36 -9.35
CA VAL A 140 -11.56 19.28 -10.42
C VAL A 140 -10.52 20.38 -10.64
N VAL A 141 -9.77 20.72 -9.59
CA VAL A 141 -8.64 21.66 -9.60
C VAL A 141 -7.41 21.00 -8.98
N PRO A 142 -6.19 21.29 -9.48
CA PRO A 142 -4.96 20.75 -8.89
C PRO A 142 -4.79 21.18 -7.44
N SER A 143 -4.16 20.34 -6.63
CA SER A 143 -3.80 20.71 -5.27
C SER A 143 -2.77 21.85 -5.27
N LEU A 144 -2.92 22.76 -4.31
CA LEU A 144 -1.95 23.84 -4.08
C LEU A 144 -0.61 23.33 -3.52
N LYS A 145 -0.55 22.04 -3.10
CA LYS A 145 0.57 21.46 -2.36
C LYS A 145 1.16 20.24 -3.08
N SER A 146 1.53 20.42 -4.34
CA SER A 146 2.35 19.44 -5.07
C SER A 146 3.83 19.76 -4.82
N PHE A 147 4.45 19.16 -3.80
CA PHE A 147 5.83 19.43 -3.41
C PHE A 147 6.74 18.22 -3.65
N CYS A 148 7.70 18.42 -4.55
CA CYS A 148 8.91 17.63 -4.63
C CYS A 148 10.10 18.48 -4.14
#